data_AF-A0A414P6Q3-F1
#
_entry.id   AF-A0A414P6Q3-F1
#
_cell.length_a   1.000
_cell.length_b   1.000
_cell.length_c   1.000
_cell.angle_alpha   90.00
_cell.angle_beta   90.00
_cell.angle_gamma   90.00
#
_symmetry.space_group_name_H-M   'P 1'
#
loop_
_entity.id
_entity.type
_entity.pdbx_description
1 polymer ?
#
loop_
_entity_poly.entity_id
_entity_poly.type
_entity_poly.pdbx_seq_one_letter_code
_entity_poly.pdbx_strand_id
1 'polypeptide(L)'
;MILYVVHGNTYYDGYGHIENIFGIYTKKDVAEAAKDLIIKELYEKEIARGQITIVENVSDIEVNILEIEAEKLVNIELGGYCE
;
A
#
# COMPACT_ATOMS: atom_id res chain seq x y z
N MET A 1 -5.88 -13.86 -17.04
CA MET A 1 -4.60 -13.13 -16.86
C MET A 1 -4.53 -12.72 -15.40
N ILE A 2 -3.38 -12.85 -14.74
CA ILE A 2 -3.23 -12.36 -13.36
C ILE A 2 -2.84 -10.87 -13.39
N LEU A 3 -3.51 -10.07 -12.57
CA LEU A 3 -3.14 -8.71 -12.24
C LEU A 3 -2.55 -8.69 -10.83
N TYR A 4 -1.50 -7.89 -10.66
CA TYR A 4 -0.80 -7.67 -9.41
C TYR A 4 -1.17 -6.27 -8.91
N VAL A 5 -2.03 -6.20 -7.91
CA VAL A 5 -2.50 -4.95 -7.31
C VAL A 5 -1.57 -4.59 -6.17
N VAL A 6 -0.82 -3.50 -6.32
CA VAL A 6 0.00 -2.93 -5.23
C VAL A 6 -0.90 -2.04 -4.39
N HIS A 7 -1.04 -2.36 -3.11
CA HIS A 7 -1.87 -1.61 -2.17
C HIS A 7 -1.20 -1.52 -0.80
N GLY A 8 -1.54 -0.52 0.00
CA GLY A 8 -1.00 -0.37 1.35
C GLY A 8 -1.70 0.69 2.19
N ASN A 9 -1.39 0.69 3.48
CA ASN A 9 -1.88 1.69 4.43
C ASN A 9 -1.30 3.08 4.10
N THR A 10 -2.08 4.13 4.35
CA THR A 10 -1.64 5.53 4.26
C THR A 10 -1.97 6.36 5.50
N TYR A 11 -2.46 5.73 6.56
CA TYR A 11 -2.80 6.39 7.81
C TYR A 11 -1.82 6.01 8.92
N TYR A 12 -1.09 7.01 9.44
CA TYR A 12 -0.01 6.81 10.41
C TYR A 12 -0.18 7.65 11.69
N ASP A 13 -1.36 8.23 11.93
CA ASP A 13 -1.66 9.10 13.08
C ASP A 13 -1.97 8.34 14.38
N GLY A 14 -1.83 7.01 14.40
CA GLY A 14 -2.18 6.17 15.54
C GLY A 14 -3.15 5.06 15.16
N TYR A 15 -4.28 4.98 15.86
CA TYR A 15 -5.29 3.96 15.62
C TYR A 15 -6.08 4.26 14.35
N GLY A 16 -5.81 3.50 13.30
CA GLY A 16 -6.56 3.56 12.07
C GLY A 16 -5.80 2.96 10.90
N HIS A 17 -6.49 2.88 9.77
CA HIS A 17 -5.98 2.31 8.54
C HIS A 17 -6.73 2.94 7.37
N ILE A 18 -6.01 3.40 6.35
CA ILE A 18 -6.60 3.80 5.07
C ILE A 18 -5.85 3.05 3.98
N GLU A 19 -6.47 1.99 3.48
CA GLU A 19 -5.92 1.16 2.43
C GLU A 19 -6.09 1.84 1.07
N ASN A 20 -4.99 2.08 0.36
CA ASN A 20 -4.99 2.67 -0.97
C ASN A 20 -4.36 1.72 -1.99
N ILE A 21 -4.86 1.77 -3.23
CA ILE A 21 -4.20 1.13 -4.38
C ILE A 21 -3.20 2.10 -4.97
N PHE A 22 -1.96 1.65 -5.17
CA PHE A 22 -0.88 2.42 -5.77
C PHE A 22 -0.60 2.02 -7.23
N GLY A 23 -0.98 0.81 -7.63
CA GLY A 23 -0.81 0.38 -9.00
C GLY A 23 -1.42 -0.99 -9.29
N ILE A 24 -1.66 -1.26 -10.57
CA ILE A 24 -2.17 -2.54 -11.05
C ILE A 24 -1.31 -2.95 -12.25
N TYR A 25 -0.64 -4.09 -12.14
CA TYR A 25 0.36 -4.53 -13.11
C TYR A 25 0.03 -5.90 -13.68
N THR A 26 0.50 -6.18 -14.89
CA THR A 26 0.38 -7.52 -15.52
C THR A 26 1.64 -8.38 -15.32
N LYS A 27 2.71 -7.79 -14.78
CA LYS A 27 3.97 -8.47 -14.49
C LYS A 27 4.36 -8.32 -13.02
N LYS A 28 4.78 -9.42 -12.41
CA LYS A 28 5.09 -9.50 -10.97
C LYS A 28 6.33 -8.68 -10.59
N ASP A 29 7.39 -8.77 -11.38
CA ASP A 29 8.64 -8.03 -11.19
C ASP A 29 8.43 -6.51 -11.20
N VAL A 30 7.55 -6.03 -12.09
CA VAL A 30 7.16 -4.61 -12.14
C VAL A 30 6.35 -4.21 -10.91
N ALA A 31 5.45 -5.07 -10.43
CA ALA A 31 4.69 -4.82 -9.21
C ALA A 31 5.57 -4.82 -7.95
N GLU A 32 6.57 -5.72 -7.88
CA GLU A 32 7.56 -5.77 -6.80
C GLU A 32 8.41 -4.49 -6.79
N ALA A 33 8.90 -4.04 -7.95
CA ALA A 33 9.62 -2.78 -8.05
C ALA A 33 8.77 -1.57 -7.66
N ALA A 34 7.47 -1.57 -8.03
CA ALA A 34 6.54 -0.53 -7.63
C ALA A 34 6.25 -0.55 -6.12
N LYS A 35 6.10 -1.73 -5.51
CA LYS A 35 5.97 -1.88 -4.05
C LYS A 35 7.16 -1.26 -3.32
N ASP A 36 8.38 -1.59 -3.72
CA ASP A 36 9.59 -1.05 -3.09
C ASP A 36 9.70 0.48 -3.24
N LEU A 37 9.32 1.01 -4.40
CA LEU A 37 9.26 2.46 -4.63
C LEU A 37 8.24 3.14 -3.71
N ILE A 38 7.02 2.61 -3.64
CA ILE A 38 5.93 3.18 -2.83
C ILE A 38 6.27 3.14 -1.34
N ILE A 39 6.87 2.05 -0.85
CA ILE A 39 7.34 1.97 0.55
C ILE A 39 8.27 3.13 0.87
N LYS A 40 9.24 3.37 -0.02
CA LYS A 40 10.21 4.47 0.15
C LYS A 40 9.52 5.84 0.11
N GLU A 41 8.64 6.08 -0.87
CA GLU A 41 7.94 7.36 -1.01
C GLU A 41 7.01 7.66 0.17
N LEU A 42 6.27 6.67 0.67
CA LEU A 42 5.41 6.82 1.85
C LEU A 42 6.22 7.12 3.10
N TYR A 43 7.32 6.40 3.32
CA TYR A 43 8.23 6.66 4.44
C TYR A 43 8.80 8.09 4.38
N GLU A 44 9.37 8.49 3.24
CA GLU A 44 9.96 9.82 3.06
C GLU A 44 8.91 10.93 3.27
N LYS A 45 7.70 10.75 2.74
CA LYS A 45 6.58 11.68 2.93
C LYS A 45 6.17 11.79 4.39
N GLU A 46 6.08 10.66 5.09
CA GLU A 46 5.61 10.60 6.46
C GLU A 46 6.61 11.25 7.43
N ILE A 47 7.90 10.92 7.30
CA ILE A 47 8.96 11.54 8.11
C ILE A 47 9.10 13.04 7.81
N ALA A 48 8.87 13.47 6.56
CA ALA A 48 8.88 14.88 6.19
C ALA A 48 7.66 15.67 6.67
N ARG A 49 6.58 15.00 7.10
CA ARG A 49 5.31 15.63 7.51
C ARG A 49 5.46 16.48 8.78
N GLY A 50 6.40 16.13 9.66
CA GLY A 50 6.67 16.87 10.90
C GLY A 50 5.55 16.80 11.94
N GLN A 51 4.69 15.78 11.85
CA GLN A 51 3.58 15.51 12.79
C GLN A 51 3.88 14.26 13.62
N ILE A 52 3.09 14.04 14.66
CA ILE A 52 3.15 12.79 15.43
C ILE A 52 2.75 11.64 14.50
N THR A 53 3.59 10.61 14.45
CA THR A 53 3.42 9.44 13.60
C THR A 53 3.83 8.18 14.34
N ILE A 54 3.21 7.05 14.01
CA ILE A 54 3.63 5.73 14.51
C ILE A 54 4.78 5.12 13.71
N VAL A 55 5.17 5.76 12.61
CA VAL A 55 6.26 5.30 11.73
C VAL A 55 7.60 5.73 12.31
N GLU A 56 8.38 4.77 12.79
CA GLU A 56 9.74 4.98 13.30
C GLU A 56 10.80 4.54 12.28
N ASN A 57 10.47 3.53 11.46
CA ASN A 57 11.35 2.91 10.48
C ASN A 57 10.62 2.63 9.17
N VAL A 58 11.38 2.45 8.08
CA VAL A 58 10.81 2.08 6.77
C VAL A 58 10.04 0.75 6.79
N SER A 59 10.37 -0.15 7.73
CA SER A 59 9.66 -1.41 7.93
C SER A 59 8.23 -1.25 8.44
N ASP A 60 7.89 -0.08 8.98
CA ASP A 60 6.56 0.21 9.53
C ASP A 60 5.58 0.60 8.42
N ILE A 61 6.08 0.79 7.19
CA ILE A 61 5.26 1.03 6.01
C ILE A 61 4.80 -0.31 5.42
N GLU A 62 3.50 -0.55 5.51
CA GLU A 62 2.87 -1.77 4.99
C GLU A 62 2.34 -1.56 3.57
N VAL A 63 3.02 -2.14 2.59
CA VAL A 63 2.58 -2.23 1.19
C VAL A 63 2.68 -3.68 0.72
N ASN A 64 1.61 -4.18 0.13
CA ASN A 64 1.44 -5.56 -0.29
C ASN A 64 1.01 -5.67 -1.75
N ILE A 65 1.16 -6.88 -2.30
CA ILE A 65 0.74 -7.21 -3.67
C ILE A 65 -0.35 -8.26 -3.56
N LEU A 66 -1.53 -7.93 -4.08
CA LEU A 66 -2.65 -8.85 -4.22
C LEU A 66 -2.75 -9.36 -5.65
N GLU A 67 -2.78 -10.67 -5.83
CA GLU A 67 -2.95 -11.31 -7.13
C GLU A 67 -4.44 -11.52 -7.42
N ILE A 68 -4.95 -10.94 -8.51
CA ILE A 68 -6.36 -11.06 -8.92
C ILE A 68 -6.46 -11.56 -10.36
N GLU A 69 -7.48 -12.37 -10.67
CA GLU A 69 -7.74 -12.80 -12.04
C GLU A 69 -8.51 -11.72 -12.82
N ALA A 70 -7.96 -11.27 -13.94
CA ALA A 70 -8.63 -10.34 -14.85
C ALA A 70 -9.90 -10.97 -15.44
N GLU A 71 -10.88 -10.12 -15.78
CA GLU A 71 -12.14 -10.50 -16.42
C GLU A 71 -13.02 -11.44 -15.56
N LYS A 72 -12.78 -11.46 -14.25
CA LYS A 72 -13.62 -12.13 -13.26
C LYS A 72 -14.29 -11.11 -12.36
N LEU A 73 -15.50 -11.42 -11.91
CA LEU A 73 -16.12 -10.72 -10.80
C LEU A 73 -15.36 -11.08 -9.53
N VAL A 74 -14.88 -10.08 -8.81
CA VAL A 74 -14.20 -10.24 -7.52
C VAL A 74 -14.86 -9.29 -6.53
N ASN A 75 -14.98 -9.73 -5.27
CA ASN A 75 -15.32 -8.87 -4.16
C ASN A 75 -14.13 -8.90 -3.19
N ILE A 76 -13.38 -7.81 -3.15
CA ILE A 76 -12.18 -7.67 -2.32
C ILE A 76 -12.37 -6.45 -1.44
N GLU A 77 -12.40 -6.67 -0.13
CA GLU A 77 -12.37 -5.60 0.84
C GLU A 77 -10.91 -5.15 1.00
N LEU A 78 -10.60 -3.99 0.45
CA LEU A 78 -9.34 -3.30 0.75
C LEU A 78 -9.45 -2.57 2.09
N GLY A 79 -10.66 -2.20 2.49
CA GLY A 79 -10.96 -1.77 3.85
C GLY A 79 -10.38 -0.43 4.22
N GLY A 80 -10.36 -0.17 5.53
CA GLY A 80 -9.90 1.07 6.12
C GLY A 80 -10.93 1.65 7.08
N TYR A 81 -10.45 2.10 8.23
CA TYR A 81 -11.20 2.80 9.26
C TYR A 81 -10.21 3.61 10.10
N CYS A 82 -10.55 4.86 10.40
CA CYS A 82 -9.76 5.71 11.30
C CYS A 82 -10.65 6.11 12.47
N GLU A 83 -10.11 6.03 13.69
CA GLU A 83 -10.78 6.50 14.92
C GLU A 83 -10.67 8.01 15.10
#